data_AF-A0A518RDE3-F1
#
_entry.id   AF-A0A518RDE3-F1
#
_cell.length_a   1.000
_cell.length_b   1.000
_cell.length_c   1.000
_cell.angle_alpha   90.00
_cell.angle_beta   90.00
_cell.angle_gamma   90.00
#
_symmetry.space_group_name_H-M   'P 1'
#
loop_
_entity.id
_entity.type
_entity.pdbx_description
1 polymer ?
#
loop_
_entity_poly.entity_id
_entity_poly.type
_entity_poly.pdbx_seq_one_letter_code
_entity_poly.pdbx_strand_id
1 'polypeptide(L)'
;MVGFRVLAGALLSALLWINDAAAQDYGAAVYNAVQAAADQECLAGKLGAADFTAGDAGTPAKTAVIKYWSAARSADNVRIADLFQSNGKAVWIGNGVAVLARSGTVTDPFARAAGAALVEDPVALIHAKRGQTARGLWQVRDQSGASIGHYLVDFRRGSDWRPQRMELLPPGAPVPDVKPYCYMPGDIEASKDFITDAEISKMKKRATLVATCMSGSDCGRKWARAQAWVTENSFYPLVRTTDDVLLTTSPGDGSLWVAYVVALDPPATDGRQNIRLRAWCRNFLCVPSIGTVRRNFASALEGAEEPQTENRP
;
A
#
# COMPACT_ATOMS: atom_id res chain seq x y z
N MET A 1 67.20 -21.33 -51.24
CA MET A 1 67.00 -22.67 -50.66
C MET A 1 66.20 -22.52 -49.37
N VAL A 2 65.06 -23.21 -49.31
CA VAL A 2 64.41 -23.86 -48.15
C VAL A 2 64.33 -23.06 -46.82
N GLY A 3 63.18 -22.82 -46.21
CA GLY A 3 61.86 -23.39 -46.45
C GLY A 3 60.82 -22.94 -45.42
N PHE A 4 59.58 -23.28 -45.79
CA PHE A 4 58.32 -23.21 -45.07
C PHE A 4 58.36 -23.67 -43.60
N ARG A 5 57.74 -22.90 -42.70
CA ARG A 5 57.06 -23.37 -41.48
C ARG A 5 55.72 -22.65 -41.36
N VAL A 6 54.66 -23.27 -41.88
CA VAL A 6 53.56 -23.94 -41.13
C VAL A 6 52.63 -22.95 -40.42
N LEU A 7 51.53 -22.68 -41.11
CA LEU A 7 50.24 -22.21 -40.60
C LEU A 7 49.68 -23.23 -39.59
N ALA A 8 49.61 -22.87 -38.32
CA ALA A 8 48.78 -23.56 -37.32
C ALA A 8 48.52 -22.60 -36.15
N GLY A 9 47.41 -21.87 -36.18
CA GLY A 9 47.07 -20.97 -35.08
C GLY A 9 45.94 -19.99 -35.37
N ALA A 10 44.90 -20.39 -36.10
CA ALA A 10 43.73 -19.55 -36.31
C ALA A 10 42.48 -20.41 -36.44
N LEU A 11 42.11 -21.15 -35.38
CA LEU A 11 40.80 -21.83 -35.29
C LEU A 11 40.43 -22.27 -33.87
N LEU A 12 40.91 -21.59 -32.82
CA LEU A 12 40.57 -21.93 -31.42
C LEU A 12 40.38 -20.71 -30.50
N SER A 13 39.81 -19.62 -31.03
CA SER A 13 39.44 -18.44 -30.21
C SER A 13 37.99 -17.97 -30.40
N ALA A 14 37.17 -18.70 -31.15
CA ALA A 14 35.82 -18.26 -31.51
C ALA A 14 34.69 -18.79 -30.59
N LEU A 15 34.99 -19.30 -29.39
CA LEU A 15 33.98 -19.91 -28.50
C LEU A 15 34.02 -19.49 -27.02
N LEU A 16 34.74 -18.43 -26.64
CA LEU A 16 34.78 -17.97 -25.24
C LEU A 16 34.52 -16.47 -25.03
N TRP A 17 33.81 -15.82 -25.96
CA TRP A 17 33.26 -14.48 -25.73
C TRP A 17 31.73 -14.53 -25.72
N ILE A 18 31.15 -15.31 -24.81
CA ILE A 18 29.83 -14.95 -24.30
C ILE A 18 30.11 -13.78 -23.36
N ASN A 19 29.75 -12.57 -23.81
CA ASN A 19 29.87 -11.35 -23.02
C ASN A 19 29.24 -11.57 -21.63
N ASP A 20 29.98 -11.29 -20.55
CA ASP A 20 29.47 -11.26 -19.17
C ASP A 20 28.19 -10.41 -19.04
N ALA A 21 28.03 -9.38 -19.89
CA ALA A 21 26.83 -8.57 -19.97
C ALA A 21 25.59 -9.35 -20.41
N ALA A 22 25.70 -10.29 -21.37
CA ALA A 22 24.58 -11.11 -21.80
C ALA A 22 24.19 -12.17 -20.77
N ALA A 23 25.15 -12.69 -20.00
CA ALA A 23 24.90 -13.60 -18.89
C ALA A 23 24.23 -12.90 -17.69
N GLN A 24 24.63 -11.65 -17.39
CA GLN A 24 23.99 -10.82 -16.36
C GLN A 24 22.56 -10.41 -16.74
N ASP A 25 22.32 -10.07 -18.00
CA ASP A 25 20.99 -9.68 -18.50
C ASP A 25 20.03 -10.88 -18.54
N TYR A 26 20.54 -12.07 -18.91
CA TYR A 26 19.77 -13.32 -18.85
C TYR A 26 19.45 -13.73 -17.41
N GLY A 27 20.41 -13.57 -16.48
CA GLY A 27 20.21 -13.84 -15.06
C GLY A 27 19.15 -12.93 -14.43
N ALA A 28 19.17 -11.64 -14.78
CA ALA A 28 18.15 -10.68 -14.34
C ALA A 28 16.77 -10.99 -14.95
N ALA A 29 16.70 -11.34 -16.24
CA ALA A 29 15.46 -11.72 -16.91
C ALA A 29 14.85 -13.00 -16.31
N VAL A 30 15.66 -14.04 -16.06
CA VAL A 30 15.21 -15.27 -15.42
C VAL A 30 14.79 -15.02 -13.96
N TYR A 31 15.55 -14.21 -13.21
CA TYR A 31 15.18 -13.80 -11.85
C TYR A 31 13.82 -13.09 -11.86
N ASN A 32 13.63 -12.12 -12.75
CA ASN A 32 12.37 -11.39 -12.88
C ASN A 32 11.20 -12.30 -13.30
N ALA A 33 11.42 -13.26 -14.19
CA ALA A 33 10.39 -14.21 -14.64
C ALA A 33 10.00 -15.21 -13.53
N VAL A 34 10.97 -15.77 -12.80
CA VAL A 34 10.72 -16.65 -11.65
C VAL A 34 9.97 -15.89 -10.55
N GLN A 35 10.37 -14.64 -10.32
CA GLN A 35 9.71 -13.76 -9.38
C GLN A 35 8.26 -13.47 -9.81
N ALA A 36 8.02 -13.17 -11.08
CA ALA A 36 6.66 -12.97 -11.61
C ALA A 36 5.79 -14.24 -11.49
N ALA A 37 6.36 -15.43 -11.69
CA ALA A 37 5.64 -16.69 -11.51
C ALA A 37 5.26 -16.93 -10.03
N ALA A 38 6.19 -16.71 -9.10
CA ALA A 38 5.94 -16.81 -7.66
C ALA A 38 4.87 -15.80 -7.19
N ASP A 39 4.83 -14.62 -7.80
CA ASP A 39 3.81 -13.59 -7.53
C ASP A 39 2.42 -14.03 -7.99
N GLN A 40 2.34 -14.64 -9.16
CA GLN A 40 1.08 -15.20 -9.66
C GLN A 40 0.58 -16.34 -8.78
N GLU A 41 1.46 -17.20 -8.27
CA GLU A 41 1.06 -18.27 -7.36
C GLU A 41 0.56 -17.73 -6.02
N CYS A 42 1.26 -16.73 -5.47
CA CYS A 42 0.84 -16.06 -4.24
C CYS A 42 -0.53 -15.40 -4.41
N LEU A 43 -0.68 -14.56 -5.44
CA LEU A 43 -1.94 -13.84 -5.71
C LEU A 43 -3.06 -14.81 -6.11
N ALA A 44 -2.77 -15.94 -6.76
CA ALA A 44 -3.77 -16.98 -6.99
C ALA A 44 -4.20 -17.70 -5.69
N GLY A 45 -3.55 -17.42 -4.55
CA GLY A 45 -3.82 -18.05 -3.27
C GLY A 45 -3.38 -19.52 -3.22
N LYS A 46 -2.36 -19.89 -4.01
CA LYS A 46 -1.85 -21.28 -4.07
C LYS A 46 -0.83 -21.59 -2.97
N LEU A 47 -0.36 -20.59 -2.24
CA LEU A 47 0.58 -20.75 -1.13
C LEU A 47 -0.13 -21.20 0.16
N GLY A 48 0.59 -21.95 1.00
CA GLY A 48 0.09 -22.47 2.27
C GLY A 48 0.39 -21.53 3.44
N ALA A 49 -0.25 -21.74 4.61
CA ALA A 49 -0.07 -20.89 5.79
C ALA A 49 1.40 -20.79 6.26
N ALA A 50 2.19 -21.85 6.07
CA ALA A 50 3.62 -21.89 6.42
C ALA A 50 4.46 -20.87 5.63
N ASP A 51 4.00 -20.44 4.45
CA ASP A 51 4.66 -19.43 3.63
C ASP A 51 4.54 -18.01 4.18
N PHE A 52 3.67 -17.81 5.18
CA PHE A 52 3.27 -16.50 5.72
C PHE A 52 3.62 -16.31 7.20
N THR A 53 4.53 -17.13 7.73
CA THR A 53 5.02 -17.01 9.10
C THR A 53 5.70 -15.66 9.34
N ALA A 54 5.74 -15.19 10.60
CA ALA A 54 6.27 -13.88 10.95
C ALA A 54 7.71 -13.59 10.48
N GLY A 55 8.50 -14.63 10.17
CA GLY A 55 9.82 -14.50 9.56
C GLY A 55 10.74 -13.51 10.27
N ASP A 56 11.44 -12.69 9.49
CA ASP A 56 12.31 -11.62 9.98
C ASP A 56 11.55 -10.40 10.52
N ALA A 57 10.23 -10.30 10.29
CA ALA A 57 9.38 -9.27 10.87
C ALA A 57 9.01 -9.55 12.33
N GLY A 58 9.11 -10.80 12.79
CA GLY A 58 8.62 -11.26 14.11
C GLY A 58 9.09 -10.41 15.29
N THR A 59 10.39 -10.47 15.60
CA THR A 59 10.98 -9.73 16.73
C THR A 59 10.89 -8.21 16.56
N PRO A 60 11.18 -7.64 15.37
CA PRO A 60 11.06 -6.20 15.17
C PRO A 60 9.62 -5.67 15.34
N ALA A 61 8.61 -6.38 14.83
CA ALA A 61 7.21 -5.99 14.98
C ALA A 61 6.77 -5.98 16.45
N LYS A 62 7.10 -7.03 17.22
CA LYS A 62 6.82 -7.07 18.66
C LYS A 62 7.49 -5.91 19.39
N THR A 63 8.78 -5.69 19.12
CA THR A 63 9.55 -4.58 19.70
C THR A 63 8.90 -3.23 19.42
N ALA A 64 8.44 -3.00 18.20
CA ALA A 64 7.80 -1.75 17.82
C ALA A 64 6.47 -1.51 18.55
N VAL A 65 5.63 -2.55 18.72
CA VAL A 65 4.37 -2.44 19.47
C VAL A 65 4.62 -2.21 20.96
N ILE A 66 5.57 -2.94 21.55
CA ILE A 66 5.96 -2.74 22.96
C ILE A 66 6.52 -1.33 23.18
N LYS A 67 7.37 -0.84 22.27
CA LYS A 67 7.91 0.53 22.32
C LYS A 67 6.80 1.57 22.23
N TYR A 68 5.86 1.39 21.31
CA TYR A 68 4.68 2.26 21.21
C TYR A 68 3.87 2.24 22.51
N TRP A 69 3.52 1.07 23.03
CA TRP A 69 2.74 0.91 24.25
C TRP A 69 3.41 1.59 25.45
N SER A 70 4.73 1.40 25.60
CA SER A 70 5.52 2.05 26.65
C SER A 70 5.45 3.58 26.56
N ALA A 71 5.57 4.14 25.36
CA ALA A 71 5.41 5.58 25.14
C ALA A 71 3.98 6.06 25.46
N ALA A 72 2.96 5.32 25.01
CA ALA A 72 1.55 5.60 25.29
C ALA A 72 1.20 5.48 26.79
N ARG A 73 1.97 4.68 27.54
CA ARG A 73 1.84 4.56 28.99
C ARG A 73 2.51 5.70 29.75
N SER A 74 3.56 6.31 29.20
CA SER A 74 4.37 7.30 29.91
C SER A 74 3.88 8.75 29.76
N ALA A 75 3.00 9.02 28.79
CA ALA A 75 2.45 10.36 28.57
C ALA A 75 0.97 10.32 28.15
N ASP A 76 0.22 11.37 28.49
CA ASP A 76 -1.18 11.52 28.06
C ASP A 76 -1.32 11.82 26.56
N ASN A 77 -0.27 12.39 25.99
CA ASN A 77 -0.19 12.83 24.61
C ASN A 77 1.14 12.38 24.02
N VAL A 78 1.10 11.39 23.13
CA VAL A 78 2.31 10.82 22.52
C VAL A 78 2.47 11.32 21.10
N ARG A 79 3.63 11.93 20.82
CA ARG A 79 4.06 12.19 19.46
C ARG A 79 4.46 10.87 18.80
N ILE A 80 3.77 10.49 17.74
CA ILE A 80 3.94 9.17 17.10
C ILE A 80 4.86 9.18 15.89
N ALA A 81 5.38 10.35 15.49
CA ALA A 81 6.25 10.50 14.32
C ALA A 81 7.48 9.56 14.33
N ASP A 82 8.10 9.39 15.49
CA ASP A 82 9.31 8.56 15.65
C ASP A 82 9.03 7.08 15.93
N LEU A 83 7.75 6.76 16.22
CA LEU A 83 7.29 5.41 16.51
C LEU A 83 6.74 4.70 15.27
N PHE A 84 6.40 5.46 14.23
CA PHE A 84 5.80 4.98 12.99
C PHE A 84 6.79 5.13 11.82
N GLN A 85 6.38 4.62 10.66
CA GLN A 85 7.01 4.92 9.39
C GLN A 85 7.02 6.43 9.14
N SER A 86 8.14 6.95 8.63
CA SER A 86 8.29 8.35 8.26
C SER A 86 7.59 8.70 6.95
N ASN A 87 7.09 7.70 6.22
CA ASN A 87 6.31 7.95 5.02
C ASN A 87 5.06 8.78 5.37
N GLY A 88 4.66 9.68 4.48
CA GLY A 88 3.49 10.56 4.70
C GLY A 88 2.16 9.82 4.82
N LYS A 89 2.16 8.48 4.77
CA LYS A 89 0.99 7.60 4.81
C LYS A 89 0.79 6.93 6.18
N ALA A 90 1.75 7.05 7.09
CA ALA A 90 1.65 6.37 8.37
C ALA A 90 0.55 6.99 9.25
N VAL A 91 -0.27 6.16 9.88
CA VAL A 91 -1.48 6.61 10.58
C VAL A 91 -1.75 5.81 11.85
N TRP A 92 -2.25 6.51 12.86
CA TRP A 92 -2.85 5.93 14.04
C TRP A 92 -4.36 6.16 14.02
N ILE A 93 -5.15 5.17 14.43
CA ILE A 93 -6.60 5.22 14.41
C ILE A 93 -7.13 4.76 15.75
N GLY A 94 -7.86 5.62 16.45
CA GLY A 94 -8.52 5.29 17.69
C GLY A 94 -9.78 6.11 17.88
N ASN A 95 -10.81 5.50 18.47
CA ASN A 95 -12.14 6.10 18.64
C ASN A 95 -12.72 6.66 17.32
N GLY A 96 -12.43 6.00 16.20
CA GLY A 96 -12.84 6.44 14.87
C GLY A 96 -12.11 7.67 14.32
N VAL A 97 -11.10 8.18 15.02
CA VAL A 97 -10.29 9.32 14.57
C VAL A 97 -8.97 8.82 14.01
N ALA A 98 -8.65 9.24 12.79
CA ALA A 98 -7.38 8.95 12.14
C ALA A 98 -6.41 10.13 12.27
N VAL A 99 -5.20 9.85 12.73
CA VAL A 99 -4.14 10.83 12.98
C VAL A 99 -2.89 10.43 12.20
N LEU A 100 -2.45 11.29 11.28
CA LEU A 100 -1.23 11.06 10.49
C LEU A 100 0.01 11.17 11.39
N ALA A 101 0.90 10.19 11.32
CA ALA A 101 2.03 10.09 12.23
C ALA A 101 3.00 11.28 12.13
N ARG A 102 3.23 11.81 10.92
CA ARG A 102 4.18 12.91 10.67
C ARG A 102 3.93 14.18 11.50
N SER A 103 2.68 14.43 11.86
CA SER A 103 2.25 15.64 12.57
C SER A 103 1.40 15.34 13.79
N GLY A 104 1.23 14.06 14.11
CA GLY A 104 0.22 13.56 15.04
C GLY A 104 0.72 13.45 16.46
N THR A 105 -0.11 13.90 17.38
CA THR A 105 -0.06 13.51 18.80
C THR A 105 -1.34 12.77 19.11
N VAL A 106 -1.25 11.68 19.87
CA VAL A 106 -2.41 10.82 20.18
C VAL A 106 -2.50 10.53 21.67
N THR A 107 -3.73 10.37 22.14
CA THR A 107 -4.04 9.79 23.45
C THR A 107 -4.59 8.40 23.21
N ASP A 108 -3.89 7.38 23.71
CA ASP A 108 -4.30 5.99 23.56
C ASP A 108 -5.20 5.58 24.74
N PRO A 109 -6.51 5.35 24.53
CA PRO A 109 -7.43 4.98 25.61
C PRO A 109 -7.08 3.64 26.27
N PHE A 110 -6.48 2.69 25.55
CA PHE A 110 -6.08 1.40 26.12
C PHE A 110 -4.87 1.55 27.03
N ALA A 111 -3.83 2.29 26.59
CA ALA A 111 -2.66 2.55 27.42
C ALA A 111 -2.96 3.48 28.60
N ARG A 112 -4.06 4.25 28.56
CA ARG A 112 -4.53 5.08 29.69
C ARG A 112 -5.47 4.36 30.63
N ALA A 113 -6.05 3.23 30.24
CA ALA A 113 -6.87 2.44 31.14
C ALA A 113 -6.06 1.90 32.34
N ALA A 114 -6.61 2.09 33.54
CA ALA A 114 -5.93 1.72 34.78
C ALA A 114 -5.72 0.20 34.85
N GLY A 115 -4.46 -0.21 35.04
CA GLY A 115 -4.10 -1.63 35.10
C GLY A 115 -4.26 -2.40 33.79
N ALA A 116 -4.42 -1.70 32.67
CA ALA A 116 -4.33 -2.34 31.37
C ALA A 116 -2.91 -2.84 31.10
N ALA A 117 -2.83 -4.00 30.44
CA ALA A 117 -1.59 -4.62 30.01
C ALA A 117 -1.69 -5.06 28.55
N LEU A 118 -0.65 -4.78 27.78
CA LEU A 118 -0.45 -5.36 26.46
C LEU A 118 0.00 -6.82 26.62
N VAL A 119 -0.67 -7.74 25.92
CA VAL A 119 -0.15 -9.09 25.74
C VAL A 119 0.97 -9.02 24.71
N GLU A 120 2.23 -9.28 25.11
CA GLU A 120 3.41 -9.07 24.25
C GLU A 120 3.40 -9.97 23.01
N ASP A 121 2.93 -11.21 23.17
CA ASP A 121 2.76 -12.14 22.07
C ASP A 121 1.48 -11.81 21.29
N PRO A 122 1.58 -11.59 19.97
CA PRO A 122 0.41 -11.32 19.15
C PRO A 122 -0.50 -12.54 19.06
N VAL A 123 -1.80 -12.28 18.97
CA VAL A 123 -2.82 -13.28 18.60
C VAL A 123 -2.53 -13.84 17.22
N ALA A 124 -2.11 -12.98 16.29
CA ALA A 124 -1.67 -13.36 14.96
C ALA A 124 -0.60 -12.38 14.46
N LEU A 125 0.39 -12.87 13.73
CA LEU A 125 1.38 -12.06 13.03
C LEU A 125 1.75 -12.75 11.71
N ILE A 126 1.42 -12.10 10.62
CA ILE A 126 1.66 -12.59 9.26
C ILE A 126 2.64 -11.65 8.57
N HIS A 127 3.64 -12.25 7.93
CA HIS A 127 4.57 -11.55 7.05
C HIS A 127 4.17 -11.76 5.59
N ALA A 128 4.24 -10.69 4.80
CA ALA A 128 4.01 -10.78 3.36
C ALA A 128 5.08 -11.65 2.70
N LYS A 129 4.69 -12.48 1.72
CA LYS A 129 5.66 -13.34 1.00
C LYS A 129 6.77 -12.52 0.33
N ARG A 130 6.46 -11.29 -0.13
CA ARG A 130 7.41 -10.37 -0.77
C ARG A 130 8.11 -9.38 0.17
N GLY A 131 8.07 -9.63 1.48
CA GLY A 131 9.17 -9.24 2.37
C GLY A 131 9.24 -7.79 2.85
N GLN A 132 8.21 -6.97 2.62
CA GLN A 132 8.25 -5.54 3.00
C GLN A 132 7.11 -5.07 3.88
N THR A 133 6.16 -5.94 4.21
CA THR A 133 5.03 -5.59 5.05
C THR A 133 4.67 -6.76 5.95
N ALA A 134 4.18 -6.47 7.15
CA ALA A 134 3.66 -7.47 8.08
C ALA A 134 2.33 -6.94 8.66
N ARG A 135 1.42 -7.83 9.05
CA ARG A 135 0.22 -7.47 9.79
C ARG A 135 0.15 -8.31 11.03
N GLY A 136 -0.11 -7.69 12.17
CA GLY A 136 -0.37 -8.42 13.40
C GLY A 136 -1.49 -7.84 14.22
N LEU A 137 -1.96 -8.66 15.15
CA LEU A 137 -3.06 -8.38 16.05
C LEU A 137 -2.58 -8.63 17.48
N TRP A 138 -2.55 -7.59 18.31
CA TRP A 138 -2.18 -7.68 19.72
C TRP A 138 -3.40 -7.47 20.60
N GLN A 139 -3.49 -8.23 21.68
CA GLN A 139 -4.56 -8.10 22.66
C GLN A 139 -4.15 -7.17 23.80
N VAL A 140 -5.09 -6.37 24.28
CA VAL A 140 -4.95 -5.63 25.54
C VAL A 140 -5.92 -6.22 26.57
N ARG A 141 -5.43 -6.45 27.78
CA ARG A 141 -6.21 -6.98 28.89
C ARG A 141 -6.25 -6.01 30.07
N ASP A 142 -7.30 -6.09 30.88
CA ASP A 142 -7.34 -5.42 32.18
C ASP A 142 -6.71 -6.25 33.29
N GLN A 143 -6.78 -5.74 34.53
CA GLN A 143 -6.24 -6.41 35.73
C GLN A 143 -6.90 -7.77 36.02
N SER A 144 -8.14 -7.98 35.56
CA SER A 144 -8.84 -9.26 35.71
C SER A 144 -8.42 -10.29 34.64
N GLY A 145 -7.66 -9.84 33.63
CA GLY A 145 -7.30 -10.64 32.47
C GLY A 145 -8.33 -10.61 31.34
N ALA A 146 -9.41 -9.84 31.48
CA ALA A 146 -10.42 -9.69 30.44
C ALA A 146 -9.89 -8.82 29.29
N SER A 147 -10.25 -9.18 28.05
CA SER A 147 -9.85 -8.44 26.86
C SER A 147 -10.57 -7.07 26.81
N ILE A 148 -9.82 -5.99 26.79
CA ILE A 148 -10.35 -4.61 26.67
C ILE A 148 -10.12 -3.98 25.30
N GLY A 149 -9.56 -4.73 24.36
CA GLY A 149 -9.41 -4.31 22.98
C GLY A 149 -8.28 -5.04 22.28
N HIS A 150 -8.08 -4.68 21.01
CA HIS A 150 -6.96 -5.16 20.22
C HIS A 150 -6.29 -4.01 19.47
N TYR A 151 -4.98 -4.13 19.28
CA TYR A 151 -4.25 -3.36 18.28
C TYR A 151 -4.15 -4.17 17.00
N LEU A 152 -4.70 -3.66 15.90
CA LEU A 152 -4.40 -4.15 14.57
C LEU A 152 -3.29 -3.28 13.97
N VAL A 153 -2.13 -3.87 13.67
CA VAL A 153 -0.93 -3.14 13.27
C VAL A 153 -0.45 -3.63 11.91
N ASP A 154 -0.37 -2.71 10.96
CA ASP A 154 0.32 -2.93 9.68
C ASP A 154 1.71 -2.35 9.78
N PHE A 155 2.72 -3.16 9.52
CA PHE A 155 4.12 -2.76 9.47
C PHE A 155 4.56 -2.65 8.03
N ARG A 156 5.52 -1.76 7.82
CA ARG A 156 6.34 -1.74 6.61
C ARG A 156 7.80 -1.84 7.00
N ARG A 157 8.60 -2.43 6.13
CA ARG A 157 10.05 -2.43 6.21
C ARG A 157 10.60 -1.22 5.46
N GLY A 158 11.29 -0.34 6.19
CA GLY A 158 12.17 0.69 5.64
C GLY A 158 13.62 0.30 5.92
N SER A 159 14.35 1.19 6.61
CA SER A 159 15.59 0.81 7.31
C SER A 159 15.33 -0.13 8.49
N ASP A 160 14.12 -0.08 9.06
CA ASP A 160 13.65 -0.93 10.14
C ASP A 160 12.15 -1.25 9.94
N TRP A 161 11.65 -2.27 10.64
CA TRP A 161 10.22 -2.57 10.71
C TRP A 161 9.53 -1.58 11.64
N ARG A 162 8.67 -0.74 11.05
CA ARG A 162 7.87 0.21 11.84
C ARG A 162 6.40 0.13 11.47
N PRO A 163 5.51 0.44 12.43
CA PRO A 163 4.09 0.65 12.19
C PRO A 163 3.88 1.66 11.05
N GLN A 164 3.23 1.22 9.99
CA GLN A 164 2.61 2.10 9.01
C GLN A 164 1.16 2.40 9.42
N ARG A 165 0.43 1.43 9.98
CA ARG A 165 -0.91 1.64 10.54
C ARG A 165 -0.97 1.03 11.93
N MET A 166 -1.65 1.72 12.84
CA MET A 166 -2.09 1.13 14.08
C MET A 166 -3.54 1.52 14.33
N GLU A 167 -4.40 0.54 14.51
CA GLU A 167 -5.82 0.74 14.77
C GLU A 167 -6.19 0.11 16.10
N LEU A 168 -6.91 0.88 16.92
CA LEU A 168 -7.47 0.42 18.18
C LEU A 168 -8.88 -0.11 17.93
N LEU A 169 -9.03 -1.41 18.13
CA LEU A 169 -10.30 -2.11 18.05
C LEU A 169 -10.89 -2.20 19.46
N PRO A 170 -11.95 -1.41 19.79
CA PRO A 170 -12.53 -1.39 21.12
C PRO A 170 -13.22 -2.72 21.47
N PRO A 171 -13.56 -2.94 22.75
CA PRO A 171 -14.36 -4.10 23.15
C PRO A 171 -15.65 -4.20 22.33
N GLY A 172 -15.95 -5.40 21.83
CA GLY A 172 -17.15 -5.65 21.03
C GLY A 172 -17.04 -5.23 19.56
N ALA A 173 -15.97 -4.55 19.14
CA ALA A 173 -15.72 -4.38 17.71
C ALA A 173 -15.43 -5.75 17.06
N PRO A 174 -15.86 -6.00 15.81
CA PRO A 174 -15.45 -7.18 15.07
C PRO A 174 -13.92 -7.25 14.99
N VAL A 175 -13.35 -8.32 15.55
CA VAL A 175 -11.92 -8.58 15.47
C VAL A 175 -11.63 -9.22 14.12
N PRO A 176 -10.82 -8.59 13.26
CA PRO A 176 -10.56 -9.13 11.93
C PRO A 176 -9.71 -10.40 12.03
N ASP A 177 -10.03 -11.36 11.17
CA ASP A 177 -9.14 -12.48 10.90
C ASP A 177 -7.91 -11.97 10.12
N VAL A 178 -6.71 -12.18 10.66
CA VAL A 178 -5.46 -11.77 10.01
C VAL A 178 -5.11 -12.84 8.98
N LYS A 179 -5.41 -12.56 7.70
CA LYS A 179 -5.23 -13.50 6.59
C LYS A 179 -3.87 -13.36 5.90
N PRO A 180 -3.36 -14.43 5.27
CA PRO A 180 -2.24 -14.37 4.32
C PRO A 180 -2.42 -13.33 3.22
N TYR A 181 -1.31 -12.70 2.82
CA TYR A 181 -1.30 -11.71 1.74
C TYR A 181 0.11 -11.59 1.13
N CYS A 182 0.22 -11.14 -0.13
CA CYS A 182 1.46 -11.23 -0.91
C CYS A 182 2.38 -10.03 -0.75
N TYR A 183 1.82 -8.84 -0.87
CA TYR A 183 2.45 -7.54 -0.83
C TYR A 183 1.79 -6.64 0.21
N MET A 184 0.46 -6.71 0.29
CA MET A 184 -0.28 -5.94 1.27
C MET A 184 -1.65 -6.55 1.61
N PRO A 185 -2.17 -6.28 2.83
CA PRO A 185 -3.34 -6.99 3.31
C PRO A 185 -4.56 -6.87 2.38
N GLY A 186 -5.13 -8.01 2.00
CA GLY A 186 -6.31 -8.12 1.12
C GLY A 186 -6.00 -8.31 -0.37
N ASP A 187 -4.73 -8.37 -0.77
CA ASP A 187 -4.36 -8.47 -2.19
C ASP A 187 -4.65 -9.83 -2.82
N ILE A 188 -4.55 -10.93 -2.07
CA ILE A 188 -4.93 -12.28 -2.52
C ILE A 188 -6.44 -12.36 -2.78
N GLU A 189 -7.26 -11.78 -1.92
CA GLU A 189 -8.70 -11.73 -2.14
C GLU A 189 -9.03 -10.89 -3.38
N ALA A 190 -8.36 -9.76 -3.55
CA ALA A 190 -8.59 -8.88 -4.66
C ALA A 190 -8.06 -9.41 -6.00
N SER A 191 -7.02 -10.24 -6.01
CA SER A 191 -6.58 -10.94 -7.22
C SER A 191 -7.50 -12.08 -7.60
N LYS A 192 -8.18 -12.69 -6.62
CA LYS A 192 -9.26 -13.67 -6.88
C LYS A 192 -10.49 -12.99 -7.46
N ASP A 193 -10.75 -11.74 -7.08
CA ASP A 193 -11.70 -10.86 -7.76
C ASP A 193 -11.09 -10.41 -9.11
N PHE A 194 -11.12 -11.26 -10.14
CA PHE A 194 -10.86 -10.84 -11.53
C PHE A 194 -11.82 -9.70 -11.87
N ILE A 195 -11.38 -8.43 -11.73
CA ILE A 195 -12.29 -7.30 -11.93
C ILE A 195 -12.60 -7.21 -13.42
N THR A 196 -13.77 -7.73 -13.78
CA THR A 196 -14.25 -7.78 -15.16
C THR A 196 -14.55 -6.37 -15.66
N ASP A 197 -14.50 -6.15 -16.98
CA ASP A 197 -14.93 -4.87 -17.56
C ASP A 197 -16.37 -4.50 -17.17
N ALA A 198 -17.23 -5.51 -16.94
CA ALA A 198 -18.59 -5.32 -16.45
C ALA A 198 -18.63 -4.73 -15.03
N GLU A 199 -17.78 -5.23 -14.13
CA GLU A 199 -17.67 -4.69 -12.78
C GLU A 199 -17.06 -3.30 -12.79
N ILE A 200 -16.00 -3.07 -13.56
CA ILE A 200 -15.41 -1.73 -13.75
C ILE A 200 -16.48 -0.77 -14.24
N SER A 201 -17.27 -1.15 -15.25
CA SER A 201 -18.41 -0.36 -15.74
C SER A 201 -19.41 -0.04 -14.63
N LYS A 202 -19.77 -1.01 -13.78
CA LYS A 202 -20.62 -0.79 -12.60
C LYS A 202 -19.99 0.18 -11.59
N MET A 203 -18.66 0.15 -11.42
CA MET A 203 -17.98 1.08 -10.54
C MET A 203 -17.91 2.50 -11.14
N LYS A 204 -17.60 2.63 -12.44
CA LYS A 204 -17.62 3.90 -13.19
C LYS A 204 -19.00 4.56 -13.07
N LYS A 205 -20.10 3.80 -13.18
CA LYS A 205 -21.47 4.31 -13.01
C LYS A 205 -21.77 4.88 -11.61
N ARG A 206 -21.03 4.44 -10.58
CA ARG A 206 -21.14 4.96 -9.20
C ARG A 206 -20.11 6.06 -8.91
N ALA A 207 -19.27 6.42 -9.88
CA ALA A 207 -18.31 7.49 -9.76
C ALA A 207 -18.99 8.86 -9.86
N THR A 208 -18.60 9.75 -8.95
CA THR A 208 -19.10 11.11 -8.88
C THR A 208 -18.19 12.03 -9.67
N LEU A 209 -18.76 12.99 -10.41
CA LEU A 209 -17.99 14.04 -11.08
C LEU A 209 -17.13 14.80 -10.05
N VAL A 210 -15.85 14.98 -10.33
CA VAL A 210 -14.92 15.70 -9.45
C VAL A 210 -14.19 16.84 -10.15
N ALA A 211 -13.94 16.72 -11.45
CA ALA A 211 -13.40 17.80 -12.27
C ALA A 211 -13.86 17.68 -13.71
N THR A 212 -13.84 18.80 -14.41
CA THR A 212 -13.99 18.88 -15.87
C THR A 212 -12.70 19.46 -16.43
N CYS A 213 -12.31 18.99 -17.61
CA CYS A 213 -11.13 19.44 -18.34
C CYS A 213 -11.44 19.58 -19.83
N MET A 214 -10.60 20.34 -20.53
CA MET A 214 -10.62 20.41 -21.99
C MET A 214 -9.69 19.36 -22.58
N SER A 215 -10.14 18.66 -23.63
CA SER A 215 -9.33 17.68 -24.35
C SER A 215 -7.95 18.21 -24.72
N GLY A 216 -6.95 17.34 -24.77
CA GLY A 216 -5.56 17.74 -25.03
C GLY A 216 -4.78 18.00 -23.74
N SER A 217 -3.99 19.08 -23.70
CA SER A 217 -3.01 19.29 -22.64
C SER A 217 -3.62 19.50 -21.26
N ASP A 218 -4.81 20.09 -21.16
CA ASP A 218 -5.50 20.29 -19.89
C ASP A 218 -5.95 18.97 -19.27
N CYS A 219 -6.71 18.15 -20.01
CA CYS A 219 -7.06 16.80 -19.55
C CYS A 219 -5.83 15.93 -19.29
N GLY A 220 -4.79 16.00 -20.13
CA GLY A 220 -3.55 15.25 -19.92
C GLY A 220 -2.88 15.59 -18.59
N ARG A 221 -2.78 16.88 -18.23
CA ARG A 221 -2.21 17.32 -16.93
C ARG A 221 -3.07 16.85 -15.76
N LYS A 222 -4.39 17.04 -15.83
CA LYS A 222 -5.29 16.60 -14.74
C LYS A 222 -5.28 15.08 -14.59
N TRP A 223 -5.21 14.31 -15.68
CA TRP A 223 -5.10 12.86 -15.63
C TRP A 223 -3.77 12.38 -15.01
N ALA A 224 -2.65 12.99 -15.39
CA ALA A 224 -1.36 12.70 -14.77
C ALA A 224 -1.36 12.98 -13.26
N ARG A 225 -1.95 14.10 -12.84
CA ARG A 225 -2.15 14.43 -11.41
C ARG A 225 -3.06 13.43 -10.71
N ALA A 226 -4.13 12.95 -11.37
CA ALA A 226 -4.98 11.90 -10.85
C ALA A 226 -4.20 10.62 -10.56
N GLN A 227 -3.36 10.19 -11.50
CA GLN A 227 -2.52 8.99 -11.37
C GLN A 227 -1.51 9.13 -10.22
N ALA A 228 -0.80 10.26 -10.14
CA ALA A 228 0.12 10.54 -9.06
C ALA A 228 -0.60 10.54 -7.71
N TRP A 229 -1.73 11.25 -7.62
CA TRP A 229 -2.51 11.34 -6.39
C TRP A 229 -3.00 9.97 -5.92
N VAL A 230 -3.55 9.13 -6.80
CA VAL A 230 -4.01 7.79 -6.42
C VAL A 230 -2.84 6.94 -5.93
N THR A 231 -1.68 7.01 -6.59
CA THR A 231 -0.47 6.28 -6.19
C THR A 231 0.02 6.72 -4.80
N GLU A 232 -0.04 8.02 -4.50
CA GLU A 232 0.44 8.60 -3.25
C GLU A 232 -0.57 8.48 -2.10
N ASN A 233 -1.86 8.56 -2.39
CA ASN A 233 -2.92 8.66 -1.37
C ASN A 233 -3.72 7.38 -1.22
N SER A 234 -3.49 6.39 -2.08
CA SER A 234 -4.08 5.07 -1.90
C SER A 234 -3.28 4.20 -0.96
N PHE A 235 -4.02 3.51 -0.09
CA PHE A 235 -3.52 2.36 0.65
C PHE A 235 -3.37 1.15 -0.29
N TYR A 236 -4.33 0.99 -1.21
CA TYR A 236 -4.39 -0.08 -2.20
C TYR A 236 -3.56 0.22 -3.44
N PRO A 237 -2.84 -0.77 -4.00
CA PRO A 237 -2.07 -0.58 -5.21
C PRO A 237 -3.04 -0.44 -6.40
N LEU A 238 -2.56 0.20 -7.47
CA LEU A 238 -3.24 0.20 -8.75
C LEU A 238 -3.15 -1.20 -9.37
N VAL A 239 -4.30 -1.75 -9.77
CA VAL A 239 -4.42 -3.02 -10.49
C VAL A 239 -4.79 -2.83 -11.97
N ARG A 240 -5.29 -1.64 -12.33
CA ARG A 240 -5.49 -1.24 -13.73
C ARG A 240 -5.19 0.24 -13.90
N THR A 241 -4.42 0.53 -14.94
CA THR A 241 -4.04 1.87 -15.36
C THR A 241 -4.15 1.92 -16.88
N THR A 242 -5.16 2.61 -17.39
CA THR A 242 -5.37 2.90 -18.81
C THR A 242 -5.50 4.41 -19.01
N ASP A 243 -5.67 4.83 -20.26
CA ASP A 243 -5.88 6.25 -20.60
C ASP A 243 -7.19 6.82 -20.02
N ASP A 244 -8.13 5.95 -19.63
CA ASP A 244 -9.48 6.34 -19.19
C ASP A 244 -9.91 5.75 -17.85
N VAL A 245 -9.13 4.85 -17.26
CA VAL A 245 -9.43 4.20 -15.98
C VAL A 245 -8.18 4.04 -15.13
N LEU A 246 -8.30 4.48 -13.88
CA LEU A 246 -7.41 4.07 -12.78
C LEU A 246 -8.23 3.25 -11.80
N LEU A 247 -7.74 2.08 -11.41
CA LEU A 247 -8.44 1.20 -10.48
C LEU A 247 -7.46 0.63 -9.47
N THR A 248 -7.81 0.72 -8.20
CA THR A 248 -7.06 0.03 -7.15
C THR A 248 -7.66 -1.33 -6.82
N THR A 249 -6.87 -2.17 -6.15
CA THR A 249 -7.36 -3.36 -5.45
C THR A 249 -8.62 -3.03 -4.65
N SER A 250 -9.59 -3.94 -4.69
CA SER A 250 -10.80 -3.84 -3.89
C SER A 250 -10.47 -3.97 -2.40
N PRO A 251 -11.13 -3.20 -1.52
CA PRO A 251 -10.98 -3.41 -0.09
C PRO A 251 -11.60 -4.74 0.28
N GLY A 252 -10.84 -5.57 1.02
CA GLY A 252 -11.39 -6.74 1.70
C GLY A 252 -12.38 -6.36 2.80
N ASP A 253 -13.15 -7.33 3.28
CA ASP A 253 -14.21 -7.13 4.29
C ASP A 253 -13.70 -6.45 5.56
N GLY A 254 -14.50 -5.52 6.09
CA GLY A 254 -14.16 -4.77 7.30
C GLY A 254 -13.11 -3.67 7.08
N SER A 255 -12.53 -3.55 5.89
CA SER A 255 -11.49 -2.53 5.66
C SER A 255 -12.04 -1.11 5.77
N LEU A 256 -11.44 -0.31 6.65
CA LEU A 256 -11.65 1.14 6.70
C LEU A 256 -11.01 1.87 5.51
N TRP A 257 -10.10 1.24 4.77
CA TRP A 257 -9.30 1.93 3.77
C TRP A 257 -10.06 2.19 2.47
N VAL A 258 -9.80 3.35 1.89
CA VAL A 258 -10.43 3.76 0.65
C VAL A 258 -9.70 3.16 -0.54
N ALA A 259 -10.44 2.40 -1.34
CA ALA A 259 -10.12 2.02 -2.71
C ALA A 259 -10.75 3.02 -3.69
N TYR A 260 -10.21 3.06 -4.90
CA TYR A 260 -10.55 4.05 -5.90
C TYR A 260 -10.83 3.42 -7.26
N VAL A 261 -11.81 3.99 -7.95
CA VAL A 261 -11.86 3.98 -9.41
C VAL A 261 -11.98 5.42 -9.87
N VAL A 262 -11.05 5.81 -10.73
CA VAL A 262 -11.07 7.09 -11.44
C VAL A 262 -11.40 6.78 -12.89
N ALA A 263 -12.34 7.54 -13.44
CA ALA A 263 -12.75 7.41 -14.82
C ALA A 263 -12.60 8.75 -15.54
N LEU A 264 -12.07 8.71 -16.76
CA LEU A 264 -12.18 9.80 -17.71
C LEU A 264 -13.33 9.47 -18.68
N ASP A 265 -14.33 10.33 -18.73
CA ASP A 265 -15.41 10.19 -19.70
C ASP A 265 -14.88 10.52 -21.12
N PRO A 266 -15.44 9.91 -22.17
CA PRO A 266 -15.16 10.31 -23.55
C PRO A 266 -15.44 11.82 -23.75
N PRO A 267 -14.71 12.48 -24.68
CA PRO A 267 -14.94 13.88 -24.98
C PRO A 267 -16.38 14.13 -25.45
N ALA A 268 -17.01 15.14 -24.86
CA ALA A 268 -18.24 15.71 -25.36
C ALA A 268 -18.00 16.39 -26.72
N THR A 269 -19.08 16.75 -27.41
CA THR A 269 -19.02 17.40 -28.73
C THR A 269 -18.28 18.74 -28.71
N ASP A 270 -18.19 19.40 -27.56
CA ASP A 270 -17.46 20.65 -27.34
C ASP A 270 -16.02 20.44 -26.84
N GLY A 271 -15.53 19.19 -26.81
CA GLY A 271 -14.19 18.84 -26.36
C GLY A 271 -14.01 18.78 -24.84
N ARG A 272 -15.07 18.97 -24.03
CA ARG A 272 -14.99 18.78 -22.59
C ARG A 272 -14.96 17.31 -22.22
N GLN A 273 -14.14 16.96 -21.24
CA GLN A 273 -14.14 15.64 -20.60
C GLN A 273 -14.34 15.78 -19.10
N ASN A 274 -14.94 14.76 -18.51
CA ASN A 274 -15.21 14.70 -17.08
C ASN A 274 -14.32 13.66 -16.42
N ILE A 275 -13.66 14.05 -15.35
CA ILE A 275 -12.98 13.14 -14.45
C ILE A 275 -13.96 12.80 -13.32
N ARG A 276 -14.21 11.51 -13.13
CA ARG A 276 -15.11 10.99 -12.10
C ARG A 276 -14.33 10.13 -11.12
N LEU A 277 -14.67 10.26 -9.84
CA LEU A 277 -14.09 9.47 -8.75
C LEU A 277 -15.19 8.67 -8.05
N ARG A 278 -14.98 7.37 -7.94
CA ARG A 278 -15.61 6.57 -6.88
C ARG A 278 -14.54 6.20 -5.87
N ALA A 279 -14.81 6.54 -4.63
CA ALA A 279 -14.04 6.13 -3.47
C ALA A 279 -14.93 5.23 -2.60
N TRP A 280 -14.42 4.11 -2.12
CA TRP A 280 -15.18 3.22 -1.23
C TRP A 280 -14.27 2.44 -0.28
N CYS A 281 -14.83 2.01 0.85
CA CYS A 281 -14.23 1.04 1.76
C CYS A 281 -15.27 -0.04 2.08
N ARG A 282 -14.91 -1.09 2.83
CA ARG A 282 -15.84 -2.16 3.27
C ARG A 282 -16.10 -2.09 4.78
N ASN A 283 -16.28 -0.87 5.27
CA ASN A 283 -16.60 -0.58 6.66
C ASN A 283 -17.52 0.66 6.73
N PHE A 284 -18.20 0.86 7.86
CA PHE A 284 -19.06 2.04 8.07
C PHE A 284 -18.25 3.34 8.18
N LEU A 285 -16.98 3.25 8.61
CA LEU A 285 -16.10 4.38 8.80
C LEU A 285 -14.89 4.33 7.86
N CYS A 286 -14.98 4.98 6.71
CA CYS A 286 -13.83 5.05 5.81
C CYS A 286 -12.76 6.03 6.33
N VAL A 287 -11.48 5.64 6.17
CA VAL A 287 -10.31 6.43 6.52
C VAL A 287 -9.43 6.62 5.27
N PRO A 288 -9.17 7.87 4.85
CA PRO A 288 -9.91 9.07 5.26
C PRO A 288 -11.39 8.98 4.84
N SER A 289 -12.25 9.83 5.40
CA SER A 289 -13.66 9.84 5.02
C SER A 289 -13.82 10.07 3.50
N ILE A 290 -14.84 9.45 2.89
CA ILE A 290 -15.09 9.59 1.44
C ILE A 290 -15.26 11.06 1.02
N GLY A 291 -15.84 11.88 1.90
CA GLY A 291 -15.94 13.33 1.68
C GLY A 291 -14.57 14.03 1.67
N THR A 292 -13.69 13.69 2.61
CA THR A 292 -12.31 14.21 2.64
C THR A 292 -11.53 13.79 1.40
N VAL A 293 -11.63 12.52 1.01
CA VAL A 293 -11.03 11.99 -0.23
C VAL A 293 -11.43 12.82 -1.45
N ARG A 294 -12.74 13.03 -1.64
CA ARG A 294 -13.25 13.76 -2.81
C ARG A 294 -12.71 15.19 -2.87
N ARG A 295 -12.69 15.91 -1.74
CA ARG A 295 -12.17 17.28 -1.68
C ARG A 295 -10.67 17.34 -1.98
N ASN A 296 -9.89 16.46 -1.36
CA ASN A 296 -8.44 16.42 -1.55
C ASN A 296 -8.07 16.02 -2.98
N PHE A 297 -8.79 15.06 -3.56
CA PHE A 297 -8.61 14.65 -4.95
C PHE A 297 -8.91 15.79 -5.91
N ALA A 298 -10.08 16.43 -5.79
CA ALA A 298 -10.45 17.56 -6.64
C ALA A 298 -9.40 18.69 -6.57
N SER A 299 -8.95 19.04 -5.36
CA SER A 299 -7.90 20.06 -5.16
C SER A 299 -6.59 19.68 -5.85
N ALA A 300 -6.20 18.40 -5.80
CA ALA A 300 -4.98 17.91 -6.43
C ALA A 300 -5.03 17.98 -7.96
N LEU A 301 -6.22 17.85 -8.58
CA LEU A 301 -6.36 17.96 -10.04
C LEU A 301 -6.14 19.40 -10.52
N GLU A 302 -6.62 20.39 -9.76
CA GLU A 302 -6.41 21.81 -10.08
C GLU A 302 -4.93 22.22 -9.89
N GLY A 303 -4.21 21.55 -8.98
CA GLY A 303 -2.78 21.74 -8.72
C GLY A 303 -2.52 22.86 -7.69
N ALA A 304 -1.31 22.87 -7.11
CA ALA A 304 -0.78 24.10 -6.54
C ALA A 304 -0.35 25.00 -7.72
N GLU A 305 -0.65 26.31 -7.65
CA GLU A 305 -0.12 27.28 -8.62
C GLU A 305 1.41 27.09 -8.70
N GLU A 306 1.87 26.66 -9.87
CA GLU A 306 3.28 26.70 -10.21
C GLU A 306 3.64 28.19 -10.31
N PRO A 307 4.64 28.70 -9.55
CA PRO A 307 4.97 30.11 -9.60
C PRO A 307 5.35 30.45 -11.04
N GLN A 308 4.57 31.34 -11.65
CA GLN A 308 4.85 31.82 -13.00
C GLN A 308 6.23 32.48 -12.97
N THR A 309 7.21 31.85 -13.61
CA THR A 309 8.43 32.52 -14.01
C THR A 309 8.05 33.57 -15.03
N GLU A 310 7.80 34.76 -14.53
CA GLU A 310 7.65 35.99 -15.29
C GLU A 310 8.93 36.20 -16.11
N ASN A 311 8.88 35.79 -17.37
CA ASN A 311 9.81 36.23 -18.40
C ASN A 311 9.68 37.75 -18.52
N ARG A 312 10.64 38.48 -17.98
CA ARG A 312 10.84 39.89 -18.29
C ARG A 312 11.80 39.99 -19.49
N PRO A 313 11.46 40.78 -20.53
CA PRO A 313 12.28 40.95 -21.74
C PRO A 313 13.65 41.57 -21.45
#